data_AF-A0A949UHH8-F1
#
_entry.id   AF-A0A949UHH8-F1
#
_cell.length_a   1.000
_cell.length_b   1.000
_cell.length_c   1.000
_cell.angle_alpha   90.00
_cell.angle_beta   90.00
_cell.angle_gamma   90.00
#
_symmetry.space_group_name_H-M   'P 1'
#
loop_
_entity.id
_entity.type
_entity.pdbx_description
1 polymer ?
#
loop_
_entity_poly.entity_id
_entity_poly.type
_entity_poly.pdbx_seq_one_letter_code
_entity_poly.pdbx_strand_id
1 'polypeptide(L)' 'MYPRAFHYHRAASLKEAAALLAQLGDEARSLAGGQSLIPLMKLRLA' A
#
# COMPACT_ATOMS: atom_id res chain seq x y z
N MET A 1 -1.03 -14.87 -11.65
CA MET A 1 -0.43 -14.78 -10.31
C MET A 1 -1.12 -13.66 -9.54
N TYR A 2 -1.55 -13.91 -8.30
CA TYR A 2 -2.37 -13.01 -7.50
C TYR A 2 -1.60 -12.53 -6.24
N PRO A 3 -1.83 -11.27 -5.79
CA PRO A 3 -1.24 -10.78 -4.55
C PRO A 3 -1.79 -11.53 -3.34
N ARG A 4 -1.08 -11.46 -2.21
CA ARG A 4 -1.65 -11.87 -0.91
C ARG A 4 -2.79 -10.93 -0.52
N ALA A 5 -3.66 -11.37 0.39
CA ALA A 5 -4.65 -10.49 0.98
C ALA A 5 -3.97 -9.29 1.67
N PHE A 6 -4.56 -8.12 1.55
CA PHE A 6 -4.08 -6.88 2.16
C PHE A 6 -5.26 -6.02 2.58
N HIS A 7 -5.03 -5.14 3.55
CA HIS A 7 -6.00 -4.13 3.93
C HIS A 7 -5.83 -2.89 3.04
N TYR A 8 -6.96 -2.38 2.53
CA TYR A 8 -6.96 -1.16 1.74
C TYR A 8 -7.46 0.02 2.58
N HIS A 9 -6.62 1.03 2.72
CA HIS A 9 -6.95 2.28 3.39
C HIS A 9 -6.96 3.41 2.37
N ARG A 10 -8.04 4.19 2.34
CA ARG A 10 -8.17 5.38 1.49
C ARG A 10 -8.23 6.62 2.37
N ALA A 11 -7.10 7.31 2.49
CA ALA A 11 -7.04 8.60 3.16
C ALA A 11 -7.80 9.67 2.37
N ALA A 12 -8.49 10.57 3.07
CA ALA A 12 -9.17 11.73 2.49
C ALA A 12 -8.25 12.97 2.44
N SER A 13 -7.07 12.92 3.07
CA SER A 13 -6.09 14.02 3.07
C SER A 13 -4.66 13.53 3.17
N LEU A 14 -3.69 14.39 2.84
CA LEU A 14 -2.26 14.11 3.00
C LEU A 14 -1.88 13.87 4.46
N LYS A 15 -2.47 14.63 5.39
CA LYS A 15 -2.22 14.47 6.83
C LYS A 15 -2.65 13.10 7.32
N GLU A 16 -3.83 12.65 6.90
CA GLU A 16 -4.35 11.33 7.24
C GLU A 16 -3.50 10.21 6.62
N ALA A 17 -3.08 10.38 5.36
CA ALA A 17 -2.20 9.41 4.69
C ALA A 17 -0.86 9.25 5.45
N ALA A 18 -0.24 10.36 5.85
CA ALA A 18 1.00 10.35 6.62
C ALA A 18 0.81 9.68 8.00
N ALA A 19 -0.32 9.96 8.67
CA ALA A 19 -0.66 9.33 9.94
C ALA A 19 -0.85 7.82 9.81
N LEU A 20 -1.56 7.36 8.77
CA LEU A 20 -1.77 5.93 8.50
C LEU A 20 -0.44 5.22 8.20
N LEU A 21 0.43 5.81 7.39
CA LEU A 21 1.76 5.24 7.11
C LEU A 21 2.61 5.15 8.38
N ALA A 22 2.58 6.18 9.23
CA ALA A 22 3.30 6.15 10.51
C ALA A 22 2.74 5.10 11.48
N GLN A 23 1.41 4.91 11.50
CA GLN A 23 0.74 3.95 12.37
C GLN A 23 0.97 2.50 11.94
N LEU A 24 0.95 2.23 10.63
CA LEU A 24 1.05 0.87 10.07
C LEU A 24 2.50 0.44 9.82
N GLY A 25 3.44 1.38 9.78
CA GLY A 25 4.88 1.11 9.69
C GLY A 25 5.29 0.44 8.38
N ASP A 26 6.29 -0.45 8.47
CA ASP A 26 6.97 -1.04 7.30
C ASP A 26 6.07 -1.97 6.45
N GLU A 27 4.96 -2.46 7.03
CA GLU A 27 3.97 -3.30 6.36
C GLU A 27 3.04 -2.47 5.44
N ALA A 28 3.03 -1.14 5.57
CA ALA A 28 2.23 -0.28 4.72
C ALA A 28 3.03 0.28 3.54
N ARG A 29 2.39 0.27 2.37
CA ARG A 29 2.91 0.86 1.14
C ARG A 29 1.93 1.87 0.59
N SER A 30 2.43 3.01 0.11
CA SER A 30 1.60 3.99 -0.57
C SER A 30 1.20 3.49 -1.96
N LEU A 31 -0.10 3.58 -2.28
CA LEU A 31 -0.63 3.22 -3.59
C LEU A 31 -0.96 4.48 -4.39
N ALA A 32 -0.08 4.84 -5.34
CA ALA A 32 -0.35 5.86 -6.35
C ALA A 32 -1.03 5.23 -7.58
N GLY A 33 -0.41 5.29 -8.76
CA GLY A 33 -0.94 4.68 -9.99
C GLY A 33 -0.77 3.15 -10.09
N GLY A 34 -0.09 2.51 -9.13
CA GLY A 34 -0.01 1.05 -9.01
C GLY A 34 0.83 0.29 -10.04
N GLN A 35 1.35 0.94 -11.08
CA GLN A 35 2.05 0.28 -12.21
C GLN A 35 3.35 -0.43 -11.85
N SER A 36 3.96 -0.12 -10.69
CA SER A 36 5.14 -0.83 -10.17
C SER A 36 4.78 -1.72 -8.99
N LEU A 37 4.06 -1.18 -8.01
CA LEU A 37 3.73 -1.90 -6.77
C LEU A 37 2.82 -3.11 -7.03
N ILE A 38 1.77 -2.98 -7.84
CA ILE A 38 0.82 -4.07 -8.09
C ILE A 38 1.50 -5.26 -8.79
N PRO A 39 2.32 -5.07 -9.85
CA PRO A 39 3.13 -6.15 -10.40
C PRO A 39 4.03 -6.84 -9.37
N LEU A 40 4.73 -6.10 -8.51
CA LEU A 40 5.59 -6.69 -7.47
C LEU A 40 4.79 -7.49 -6.44
N MET A 41 3.62 -7.00 -6.01
CA MET A 41 2.72 -7.73 -5.12
C MET A 41 2.19 -9.02 -5.76
N LYS A 42 1.85 -8.98 -7.05
CA LYS A 42 1.44 -10.19 -7.80
C LYS A 42 2.56 -11.23 -7.83
N LEU A 43 3.81 -10.80 -7.89
CA LEU A 43 5.01 -11.65 -7.83
C LEU A 43 5.45 -12.02 -6.41
N ARG A 44 4.83 -11.43 -5.37
CA ARG A 44 5.17 -11.59 -3.94
C ARG A 44 6.57 -11.12 -3.58
N LEU A 45 6.98 -9.97 -4.12
CA LEU A 45 8.28 -9.34 -3.90
C LEU A 45 8.20 -8.01 -3.13
N ALA A 46 7.00 -7.62 -2.70
CA ALA A 46 6.69 -6.36 -2.04
C ALA A 46 6.24 -6.59 -0.60
#